data_AF-K2DKI5-F1
#
_entry.id   AF-K2DKI5-F1
#
_cell.length_a   1.000
_cell.length_b   1.000
_cell.length_c   1.000
_cell.angle_alpha   90.00
_cell.angle_beta   90.00
_cell.angle_gamma   90.00
#
_symmetry.space_group_name_H-M   'P 1'
#
loop_
_entity.id
_entity.type
_entity.pdbx_description
1 polymer ?
#
loop_
_entity_poly.entity_id
_entity_poly.type
_entity_poly.pdbx_seq_one_letter_code
_entity_poly.pdbx_strand_id
1 'polypeptide(L)'
;MWGISMRADGPAAVVKLRAAADMGNVDAAKFLISLLRDGNGMNIPRDSAAATDTVVRYSGLLSKAETWQYDLSITASLAYGGSGYASIGAEIAAHPEWISTALGAELQKANPRAAMYVLQQRLEAKGLYRGPLDGLAGRRTLRAMYAACDRLWDRSGCDDNVLRPSTIVALISAVK
;
A
#
# COMPACT_ATOMS: atom_id res chain seq x y z
N MET A 1 -34.88 -1.56 -19.64
CA MET A 1 -33.64 -0.97 -20.19
C MET A 1 -33.22 0.14 -19.24
N TRP A 2 -32.36 -0.15 -18.26
CA TRP A 2 -31.96 0.81 -17.23
C TRP A 2 -30.54 1.34 -17.52
N GLY A 3 -30.48 2.60 -17.96
CA GLY A 3 -29.41 3.58 -17.70
C GLY A 3 -27.96 3.23 -18.02
N ILE A 4 -27.55 3.33 -19.28
CA ILE A 4 -26.12 3.39 -19.70
C ILE A 4 -25.52 4.81 -19.49
N SER A 5 -26.20 5.71 -18.76
CA SER A 5 -25.88 7.16 -18.77
C SER A 5 -25.51 7.79 -17.42
N MET A 6 -25.34 7.05 -16.34
CA MET A 6 -24.78 7.64 -15.12
C MET A 6 -23.25 7.73 -15.24
N ARG A 7 -22.75 8.89 -15.68
CA ARG A 7 -21.31 9.19 -15.59
C ARG A 7 -20.91 9.09 -14.13
N ALA A 8 -19.85 8.33 -13.84
CA ALA A 8 -19.26 8.29 -12.50
C ALA A 8 -18.84 9.72 -12.10
N ASP A 9 -19.45 10.26 -11.06
CA ASP A 9 -19.13 11.58 -10.51
C ASP A 9 -18.17 11.41 -9.33
N GLY A 10 -16.89 11.59 -9.60
CA GLY A 10 -15.82 11.47 -8.63
C GLY A 10 -15.91 12.52 -7.52
N PRO A 11 -16.06 13.82 -7.84
CA PRO A 11 -16.32 14.85 -6.85
C PRO A 11 -17.50 14.53 -5.93
N ALA A 12 -18.62 14.04 -6.46
CA ALA A 12 -19.76 13.62 -5.63
C ALA A 12 -19.42 12.42 -4.72
N ALA A 13 -18.57 11.49 -5.17
CA ALA A 13 -18.08 10.39 -4.35
C ALA A 13 -17.24 10.90 -3.17
N VAL A 14 -16.33 11.86 -3.40
CA VAL A 14 -15.53 12.50 -2.34
C VAL A 14 -16.42 13.14 -1.28
N VAL A 15 -17.46 13.87 -1.69
CA VAL A 15 -18.43 14.50 -0.76
C VAL A 15 -19.15 13.43 0.08
N LYS A 16 -19.64 12.35 -0.55
CA LYS A 16 -20.35 11.27 0.16
C LYS A 16 -19.44 10.55 1.16
N LEU A 17 -18.21 10.25 0.77
CA LEU A 17 -17.22 9.61 1.65
C LEU A 17 -16.89 10.50 2.84
N ARG A 18 -16.68 11.80 2.61
CA ARG A 18 -16.42 12.77 3.66
C ARG A 18 -17.58 12.86 4.65
N ALA A 19 -18.81 12.97 4.16
CA ALA A 19 -20.00 13.00 5.02
C ALA A 19 -20.15 11.71 5.85
N ALA A 20 -19.90 10.55 5.25
CA ALA A 20 -19.94 9.28 5.98
C ALA A 20 -18.84 9.19 7.05
N ALA A 21 -17.62 9.64 6.73
CA ALA A 21 -16.51 9.71 7.68
C ALA A 21 -16.79 10.69 8.83
N ASP A 22 -17.38 11.86 8.54
CA ASP A 22 -17.82 12.84 9.55
C ASP A 22 -18.90 12.25 10.50
N MET A 23 -19.68 11.26 10.03
CA MET A 23 -20.62 10.48 10.85
C MET A 23 -19.97 9.28 11.58
N GLY A 24 -18.65 9.15 11.55
CA GLY A 24 -17.91 8.10 12.26
C GLY A 24 -17.69 6.81 11.46
N ASN A 25 -17.98 6.79 10.15
CA ASN A 25 -17.69 5.62 9.31
C ASN A 25 -16.19 5.53 9.00
N VAL A 26 -15.48 4.64 9.70
CA VAL A 26 -14.04 4.43 9.54
C VAL A 26 -13.65 3.96 8.14
N ASP A 27 -14.46 3.11 7.50
CA ASP A 27 -14.16 2.59 6.16
C ASP A 27 -14.27 3.69 5.11
N ALA A 28 -15.23 4.61 5.27
CA ALA A 28 -15.35 5.79 4.43
C ALA A 28 -14.13 6.72 4.59
N ALA A 29 -13.63 6.90 5.82
CA ALA A 29 -12.42 7.68 6.08
C ALA A 29 -11.20 7.06 5.38
N LYS A 30 -10.99 5.75 5.58
CA LYS A 30 -9.92 4.96 4.96
C LYS A 30 -9.96 5.05 3.43
N PHE A 31 -11.13 4.83 2.85
CA PHE A 31 -11.30 4.87 1.40
C PHE A 31 -11.07 6.29 0.86
N LEU A 32 -11.53 7.33 1.56
CA LEU A 32 -11.29 8.72 1.19
C LEU A 32 -9.79 9.04 1.18
N ILE A 33 -9.03 8.60 2.19
CA ILE A 33 -7.58 8.79 2.26
C ILE A 33 -6.91 8.17 1.04
N SER A 34 -7.17 6.89 0.76
CA SER A 34 -6.56 6.19 -0.39
C SER A 34 -7.01 6.78 -1.73
N LEU A 35 -8.25 7.26 -1.84
CA LEU A 35 -8.77 7.90 -3.05
C LEU A 35 -8.10 9.24 -3.32
N LEU A 36 -7.90 10.08 -2.31
CA LEU A 36 -7.19 11.35 -2.44
C LEU A 36 -5.70 11.12 -2.72
N ARG A 37 -5.08 10.13 -2.05
CA ARG A 37 -3.68 9.76 -2.27
C ARG A 37 -3.39 9.32 -3.71
N ASP A 38 -4.27 8.51 -4.30
CA ASP A 38 -4.01 7.89 -5.61
C ASP A 38 -4.68 8.64 -6.77
N GLY A 39 -5.76 9.38 -6.48
CA GLY A 39 -6.75 9.74 -7.49
C GLY A 39 -7.47 8.50 -8.04
N ASN A 40 -8.25 8.68 -9.10
CA ASN A 40 -8.94 7.57 -9.79
C ASN A 40 -8.56 7.44 -11.28
N GLY A 41 -7.58 8.22 -11.76
CA GLY A 41 -7.19 8.25 -13.17
C GLY A 41 -8.27 8.81 -14.11
N MET A 42 -9.34 9.39 -13.56
CA MET A 42 -10.46 9.95 -14.31
C MET A 42 -10.68 11.41 -13.87
N ASN A 43 -11.64 11.65 -12.98
CA ASN A 43 -12.12 12.96 -12.55
C ASN A 43 -11.76 13.31 -11.10
N ILE A 44 -11.00 12.46 -10.42
CA ILE A 44 -10.40 12.76 -9.12
C ILE A 44 -8.89 12.78 -9.33
N PRO A 45 -8.28 13.98 -9.38
CA PRO A 45 -6.83 14.07 -9.38
C PRO A 45 -6.29 13.59 -8.04
N ARG A 46 -5.06 13.11 -8.08
CA ARG A 46 -4.29 12.85 -6.87
C ARG A 46 -4.04 14.16 -6.13
N ASP A 47 -4.25 14.14 -4.82
CA ASP A 47 -4.01 15.24 -3.90
C ASP A 47 -3.46 14.68 -2.57
N SER A 48 -2.12 14.61 -2.47
CA SER A 48 -1.46 14.10 -1.27
C SER A 48 -1.63 15.01 -0.06
N ALA A 49 -1.75 16.33 -0.27
CA ALA A 49 -1.96 17.26 0.83
C ALA A 49 -3.35 17.05 1.45
N ALA A 50 -4.38 16.96 0.62
CA ALA A 50 -5.73 16.64 1.11
C ALA A 50 -5.82 15.24 1.74
N ALA A 51 -5.04 14.27 1.25
CA ALA A 51 -4.94 12.95 1.88
C ALA A 51 -4.35 13.06 3.30
N THR A 52 -3.25 13.81 3.48
CA THR A 52 -2.64 14.05 4.80
C THR A 52 -3.62 14.78 5.74
N ASP A 53 -4.27 15.83 5.28
CA ASP A 53 -5.27 16.56 6.08
C ASP A 53 -6.43 15.65 6.49
N THR A 54 -6.79 14.70 5.64
CA THR A 54 -7.84 13.71 5.91
C THR A 54 -7.41 12.70 6.97
N VAL A 55 -6.15 12.26 6.96
CA VAL A 55 -5.59 11.42 8.05
C VAL A 55 -5.65 12.16 9.38
N VAL A 56 -5.23 13.43 9.42
CA VAL A 56 -5.26 14.26 10.63
C VAL A 56 -6.70 14.45 11.12
N ARG A 57 -7.61 14.82 10.23
CA ARG A 57 -9.03 15.06 10.56
C ARG A 57 -9.68 13.83 11.19
N TYR A 58 -9.44 12.65 10.64
CA TYR A 58 -10.06 11.41 11.11
C TYR A 58 -9.15 10.57 12.01
N SER A 59 -8.11 11.16 12.58
CA SER A 59 -7.20 10.51 13.52
C SER A 59 -7.92 9.89 14.73
N GLY A 60 -9.06 10.44 15.15
CA GLY A 60 -9.90 9.87 16.21
C GLY A 60 -10.69 8.61 15.80
N LEU A 61 -10.84 8.35 14.50
CA LEU A 61 -11.47 7.12 13.96
C LEU A 61 -10.46 6.02 13.63
N LEU A 62 -9.19 6.40 13.46
CA LEU A 62 -8.10 5.49 13.10
C LEU A 62 -7.34 5.05 14.35
N SER A 63 -6.88 3.81 14.37
CA SER A 63 -5.86 3.38 15.32
C SER A 63 -4.51 4.03 14.98
N LYS A 64 -3.59 4.08 15.96
CA LYS A 64 -2.22 4.58 15.75
C LYS A 64 -1.49 3.88 14.59
N ALA A 65 -1.68 2.56 14.48
CA ALA A 65 -1.10 1.76 13.41
C ALA A 65 -1.69 2.12 12.04
N GLU A 66 -3.00 2.42 11.97
CA GLU A 66 -3.65 2.86 10.73
C GLU A 66 -3.23 4.27 10.33
N THR A 67 -3.15 5.21 11.28
CA THR A 67 -2.59 6.55 11.03
C THR A 67 -1.19 6.45 10.42
N TRP A 68 -0.29 5.71 11.09
CA TRP A 68 1.06 5.49 10.59
C TRP A 68 1.07 4.81 9.21
N GLN A 69 0.23 3.79 9.00
CA GLN A 69 0.13 3.11 7.72
C GLN A 69 -0.27 4.07 6.60
N TYR A 70 -1.26 4.93 6.82
CA TYR A 70 -1.72 5.87 5.80
C TYR A 70 -0.69 6.97 5.53
N ASP A 71 -0.08 7.55 6.58
CA ASP A 71 1.00 8.51 6.43
C ASP A 71 2.17 7.94 5.62
N LEU A 72 2.60 6.72 5.97
CA LEU A 72 3.66 6.04 5.24
C LEU A 72 3.28 5.75 3.79
N SER A 73 2.02 5.36 3.53
CA SER A 73 1.55 5.13 2.16
C SER A 73 1.49 6.42 1.33
N ILE A 74 1.16 7.55 1.95
CA ILE A 74 1.18 8.87 1.30
C ILE A 74 2.63 9.24 0.97
N THR A 75 3.57 9.06 1.90
CA THR A 75 5.01 9.22 1.63
C THR A 75 5.45 8.29 0.49
N ALA A 76 5.01 7.03 0.48
CA ALA A 76 5.33 6.08 -0.57
C ALA A 76 4.82 6.52 -1.95
N SER A 77 3.62 7.11 -2.02
CA SER A 77 3.07 7.64 -3.25
C SER A 77 3.93 8.76 -3.86
N LEU A 78 4.65 9.52 -3.03
CA LEU A 78 5.52 10.62 -3.44
C LEU A 78 6.98 10.17 -3.70
N ALA A 79 7.36 9.01 -3.19
CA ALA A 79 8.73 8.53 -3.27
C ALA A 79 9.15 8.13 -4.69
N TYR A 80 10.37 8.51 -5.05
CA TYR A 80 11.01 8.13 -6.30
C TYR A 80 12.49 7.81 -6.08
N GLY A 81 12.95 6.73 -6.72
CA GLY A 81 14.35 6.32 -6.67
C GLY A 81 14.77 5.66 -5.35
N GLY A 82 16.01 5.16 -5.33
CA GLY A 82 16.51 4.31 -4.24
C GLY A 82 16.51 4.97 -2.86
N SER A 83 16.82 6.27 -2.77
CA SER A 83 16.81 7.00 -1.49
C SER A 83 15.40 7.15 -0.92
N GLY A 84 14.42 7.49 -1.77
CA GLY A 84 13.02 7.59 -1.35
C GLY A 84 12.47 6.26 -0.85
N TYR A 85 12.81 5.16 -1.53
CA TYR A 85 12.40 3.82 -1.08
C TYR A 85 13.11 3.37 0.19
N ALA A 86 14.40 3.72 0.34
CA ALA A 86 15.16 3.43 1.56
C ALA A 86 14.55 4.08 2.79
N SER A 87 14.08 5.34 2.70
CA SER A 87 13.37 5.99 3.81
C SER A 87 12.12 5.23 4.21
N ILE A 88 11.31 4.76 3.25
CA ILE A 88 10.11 3.94 3.53
C ILE A 88 10.52 2.63 4.21
N GLY A 89 11.56 1.97 3.72
CA GLY A 89 12.08 0.74 4.32
C GLY A 89 12.57 0.93 5.75
N ALA A 90 13.23 2.06 6.03
CA ALA A 90 13.69 2.40 7.39
C ALA A 90 12.53 2.61 8.36
N GLU A 91 11.48 3.33 7.94
CA GLU A 91 10.26 3.51 8.76
C GLU A 91 9.58 2.17 9.08
N ILE A 92 9.51 1.26 8.10
CA ILE A 92 8.95 -0.08 8.30
C ILE A 92 9.82 -0.93 9.24
N ALA A 93 11.15 -0.82 9.12
CA ALA A 93 12.08 -1.53 9.98
C ALA A 93 12.03 -1.02 11.44
N ALA A 94 11.68 0.26 11.65
CA ALA A 94 11.49 0.84 12.97
C ALA A 94 10.21 0.38 13.67
N HIS A 95 9.19 -0.03 12.91
CA HIS A 95 7.87 -0.44 13.40
C HIS A 95 7.43 -1.83 12.89
N PRO A 96 8.20 -2.91 13.17
CA PRO A 96 7.88 -4.25 12.68
C PRO A 96 6.53 -4.78 13.18
N GLU A 97 6.05 -4.29 14.33
CA GLU A 97 4.78 -4.65 14.94
C GLU A 97 3.55 -4.11 14.20
N TRP A 98 3.72 -3.09 13.35
CA TRP A 98 2.63 -2.49 12.56
C TRP A 98 2.55 -3.02 11.12
N ILE A 99 3.43 -3.95 10.76
CA ILE A 99 3.42 -4.57 9.44
C ILE A 99 2.22 -5.51 9.30
N SER A 100 1.36 -5.20 8.33
CA SER A 100 0.12 -5.92 8.08
C SER A 100 -0.11 -6.16 6.58
N THR A 101 -1.07 -7.00 6.25
CA THR A 101 -1.57 -7.16 4.87
C THR A 101 -2.19 -5.85 4.35
N ALA A 102 -2.84 -5.07 5.21
CA ALA A 102 -3.39 -3.76 4.86
C ALA A 102 -2.30 -2.76 4.46
N LEU A 103 -1.20 -2.69 5.23
CA LEU A 103 -0.03 -1.88 4.89
C LEU A 103 0.55 -2.30 3.55
N GLY A 104 0.76 -3.60 3.35
CA GLY A 104 1.27 -4.13 2.08
C GLY A 104 0.39 -3.72 0.91
N ALA A 105 -0.93 -3.82 1.06
CA ALA A 105 -1.90 -3.43 0.03
C ALA A 105 -1.85 -1.93 -0.27
N GLU A 106 -1.79 -1.08 0.76
CA GLU A 106 -1.70 0.37 0.58
C GLU A 106 -0.38 0.79 -0.06
N LEU A 107 0.75 0.18 0.32
CA LEU A 107 2.04 0.42 -0.35
C LEU A 107 2.02 -0.03 -1.81
N GLN A 108 1.50 -1.23 -2.08
CA GLN A 108 1.42 -1.77 -3.43
C GLN A 108 0.53 -0.91 -4.33
N LYS A 109 -0.57 -0.36 -3.79
CA LYS A 109 -1.46 0.55 -4.50
C LYS A 109 -0.81 1.93 -4.71
N ALA A 110 -0.21 2.50 -3.68
CA ALA A 110 0.42 3.82 -3.72
C ALA A 110 1.64 3.86 -4.64
N ASN A 111 2.50 2.83 -4.56
CA ASN A 111 3.75 2.76 -5.30
C ASN A 111 4.28 1.31 -5.36
N PRO A 112 4.00 0.57 -6.45
CA PRO A 112 4.48 -0.81 -6.64
C PRO A 112 6.01 -0.96 -6.54
N ARG A 113 6.79 0.07 -6.91
CA ARG A 113 8.26 0.01 -6.82
C ARG A 113 8.73 0.14 -5.37
N ALA A 114 8.11 1.01 -4.58
CA ALA A 114 8.38 1.09 -3.15
C ALA A 114 7.98 -0.21 -2.44
N ALA A 115 6.81 -0.78 -2.75
CA ALA A 115 6.39 -2.07 -2.20
C ALA A 115 7.37 -3.21 -2.54
N MET A 116 7.86 -3.27 -3.78
CA MET A 116 8.89 -4.23 -4.18
C MET A 116 10.22 -4.02 -3.45
N TYR A 117 10.63 -2.77 -3.22
CA TYR A 117 11.83 -2.46 -2.44
C TYR A 117 11.69 -2.97 -1.00
N VAL A 118 10.55 -2.70 -0.36
CA VAL A 118 10.24 -3.18 0.99
C VAL A 118 10.28 -4.71 1.03
N LEU A 119 9.71 -5.39 0.03
CA LEU A 119 9.80 -6.83 -0.06
C LEU A 119 11.25 -7.32 -0.18
N GLN A 120 12.06 -6.72 -1.06
CA GLN A 120 13.49 -7.05 -1.20
C GLN A 120 14.24 -6.90 0.13
N GLN A 121 14.02 -5.80 0.84
CA GLN A 121 14.65 -5.53 2.14
C GLN A 121 14.29 -6.60 3.18
N ARG A 122 13.01 -7.00 3.23
CA ARG A 122 12.54 -8.04 4.16
C ARG A 122 13.09 -9.42 3.80
N LEU A 123 13.15 -9.74 2.50
CA LEU A 123 13.79 -10.98 2.03
C LEU A 123 15.29 -11.01 2.37
N GLU A 124 15.98 -9.86 2.26
CA GLU A 124 17.38 -9.73 2.65
C GLU A 124 17.56 -9.94 4.15
N ALA A 125 16.72 -9.33 4.98
CA ALA A 125 16.73 -9.53 6.43
C ALA A 125 16.51 -10.99 6.86
N LYS A 126 15.91 -11.83 5.99
CA LYS A 126 15.78 -13.29 6.17
C LYS A 126 16.85 -14.12 5.49
N GLY A 127 17.85 -13.49 4.88
CA GLY A 127 18.91 -14.17 4.15
C GLY A 127 18.45 -14.83 2.84
N LEU A 128 17.24 -14.55 2.37
CA LEU A 128 16.68 -15.10 1.13
C LEU A 128 17.10 -14.29 -0.10
N TYR A 129 17.51 -13.04 0.11
CA TYR A 129 17.91 -12.12 -0.94
C TYR A 129 19.29 -11.52 -0.66
N ARG A 130 20.10 -11.40 -1.72
CA ARG A 130 21.45 -10.80 -1.72
C ARG A 130 21.68 -9.96 -2.99
N GLY A 131 20.59 -9.42 -3.54
CA GLY A 131 20.62 -8.58 -4.74
C GLY A 131 20.46 -7.10 -4.37
N PRO A 132 20.37 -6.21 -5.38
CA PRO A 132 20.15 -4.79 -5.14
C PRO A 132 18.80 -4.52 -4.48
N LEU A 133 18.76 -3.58 -3.52
CA LEU A 133 17.52 -3.00 -3.02
C LEU A 133 17.15 -1.81 -3.94
N ASP A 134 16.36 -2.07 -4.97
CA ASP A 134 16.09 -1.11 -6.06
C ASP A 134 14.61 -1.00 -6.46
N GLY A 135 13.75 -1.83 -5.85
CA GLY A 135 12.33 -1.93 -6.17
C GLY A 135 12.04 -2.59 -7.52
N LEU A 136 13.00 -3.33 -8.09
CA LEU A 136 12.82 -4.05 -9.35
C LEU A 136 12.75 -5.57 -9.15
N ALA A 137 11.76 -6.18 -9.77
CA ALA A 137 11.56 -7.63 -9.75
C ALA A 137 12.49 -8.36 -10.75
N GLY A 138 13.81 -8.25 -10.56
CA GLY A 138 14.79 -8.99 -11.35
C GLY A 138 14.85 -10.49 -11.01
N ARG A 139 15.66 -11.25 -11.76
CA ARG A 139 15.81 -12.72 -11.59
C ARG A 139 16.19 -13.15 -10.16
N ARG A 140 16.95 -12.34 -9.42
CA ARG A 140 17.31 -12.63 -8.02
C ARG A 140 16.12 -12.39 -7.10
N THR A 141 15.37 -11.30 -7.31
CA THR A 141 14.16 -10.98 -6.56
C THR A 141 13.12 -12.08 -6.73
N LEU A 142 12.84 -12.50 -7.98
CA LEU A 142 11.88 -13.56 -8.27
C LEU A 142 12.24 -14.87 -7.57
N ARG A 143 13.51 -15.30 -7.62
CA ARG A 143 13.96 -16.51 -6.89
C ARG A 143 13.74 -16.39 -5.39
N ALA A 144 14.06 -15.24 -4.81
CA ALA A 144 13.86 -15.00 -3.38
C ALA A 144 12.36 -15.01 -3.02
N MET A 145 11.50 -14.45 -3.87
CA MET A 145 10.04 -14.50 -3.70
C MET A 145 9.51 -15.93 -3.73
N TYR A 146 9.91 -16.74 -4.72
CA TYR A 146 9.54 -18.16 -4.78
C TYR A 146 10.03 -18.93 -3.54
N ALA A 147 11.26 -18.69 -3.07
CA ALA A 147 11.78 -19.31 -1.85
C ALA A 147 11.04 -18.84 -0.58
N ALA A 148 10.47 -17.63 -0.59
CA ALA A 148 9.67 -17.11 0.50
C ALA A 148 8.24 -17.66 0.52
N CYS A 149 7.74 -18.19 -0.59
CA CYS A 149 6.41 -18.81 -0.67
C CYS A 149 6.23 -20.00 0.28
N ASP A 150 7.32 -20.70 0.63
CA ASP A 150 7.28 -21.78 1.62
C ASP A 150 6.90 -21.29 3.03
N ARG A 151 6.92 -19.97 3.27
CA ARG A 151 6.51 -19.33 4.53
C ARG A 151 5.05 -18.88 4.52
N LEU A 152 4.33 -19.03 3.42
CA LEU A 152 2.92 -18.67 3.31
C LEU A 152 2.03 -19.85 3.68
N TRP A 153 0.92 -19.56 4.37
CA TRP A 153 -0.11 -20.56 4.64
C TRP A 153 -0.87 -20.93 3.35
N ASP A 154 -1.16 -19.95 2.50
CA ASP A 154 -1.76 -20.10 1.18
C ASP A 154 -0.71 -19.80 0.10
N ARG A 155 -0.39 -20.84 -0.69
CA ARG A 155 0.60 -20.80 -1.76
C ARG A 155 -0.02 -20.65 -3.14
N SER A 156 -1.34 -20.62 -3.26
CA SER A 156 -2.04 -20.56 -4.56
C SER A 156 -1.54 -19.39 -5.44
N GLY A 157 -1.32 -18.22 -4.83
CA GLY A 157 -0.77 -17.05 -5.52
C GLY A 157 0.69 -17.21 -5.97
N CYS A 158 1.46 -18.10 -5.33
CA CYS A 158 2.83 -18.40 -5.69
C CYS A 158 2.95 -19.42 -6.83
N ASP A 159 2.04 -20.39 -6.90
CA ASP A 159 2.05 -21.43 -7.94
C ASP A 159 1.64 -20.88 -9.31
N ASP A 160 0.86 -19.81 -9.33
CA ASP A 160 0.45 -19.09 -10.53
C ASP A 160 1.47 -18.00 -10.92
N ASN A 161 1.59 -16.94 -10.11
CA ASN A 161 2.49 -15.83 -10.41
C ASN A 161 2.83 -15.02 -9.16
N VAL A 162 4.10 -15.12 -8.71
CA VAL A 162 4.61 -14.39 -7.55
C VAL A 162 4.55 -12.86 -7.67
N LEU A 163 4.38 -12.31 -8.88
CA LEU A 163 4.23 -10.87 -9.10
C LEU A 163 2.79 -10.36 -8.99
N ARG A 164 1.81 -11.23 -8.71
CA ARG A 164 0.45 -10.75 -8.41
C ARG A 164 0.49 -9.81 -7.20
N PRO A 165 -0.26 -8.68 -7.24
CA PRO A 165 -0.32 -7.77 -6.10
C PRO A 165 -0.65 -8.48 -4.78
N SER A 166 -1.61 -9.40 -4.79
CA SER A 166 -1.96 -10.20 -3.61
C SER A 166 -0.80 -11.04 -3.06
N THR A 167 0.00 -11.65 -3.94
CA THR A 167 1.18 -12.44 -3.54
C THR A 167 2.28 -11.55 -2.98
N ILE A 168 2.54 -10.39 -3.59
CA ILE A 168 3.50 -9.41 -3.06
C ILE A 168 3.09 -8.95 -1.65
N VAL A 169 1.81 -8.62 -1.46
CA VAL A 169 1.25 -8.20 -0.16
C VAL A 169 1.38 -9.32 0.89
N ALA A 170 1.06 -10.55 0.51
CA ALA A 170 1.21 -11.71 1.39
C ALA A 170 2.67 -11.90 1.82
N LEU A 171 3.61 -11.80 0.88
CA LEU A 171 5.05 -11.93 1.18
C LEU A 171 5.57 -10.77 2.05
N ILE A 172 5.15 -9.53 1.82
CA ILE A 172 5.52 -8.40 2.68
C ILE A 172 5.08 -8.67 4.12
N SER A 173 3.84 -9.11 4.33
CA SER A 173 3.30 -9.32 5.67
C SER A 173 3.83 -10.58 6.38
N ALA A 174 4.12 -11.66 5.64
CA ALA A 174 4.53 -12.94 6.21
C ALA A 174 6.01 -13.00 6.63
N VAL A 175 6.88 -12.18 6.02
CA VAL A 175 8.32 -12.21 6.26
C VAL A 175 8.67 -11.39 7.52
N LYS A 176 8.19 -11.82 8.69
CA LYS A 176 8.47 -11.20 10.01
C LYS A 176 9.89 -11.48 10.45
#